data_AF-A0A4Y2THH4-F1
#
_entry.id   AF-A0A4Y2THH4-F1
#
_cell.length_a   1.000
_cell.length_b   1.000
_cell.length_c   1.000
_cell.angle_alpha   90.00
_cell.angle_beta   90.00
_cell.angle_gamma   90.00
#
_symmetry.space_group_name_H-M   'P 1'
#
loop_
_entity.id
_entity.type
_entity.pdbx_description
1 polymer ?
#
loop_
_entity_poly.entity_id
_entity_poly.type
_entity_poly.pdbx_seq_one_letter_code
_entity_poly.pdbx_strand_id
1 'polypeptide(L)'
;MSLSKIPGCFEFSELKKSFFPHLFNSKENQSYAGPFPDPKYFNPDDMSAAARAAFLEWQKGQEGKVFNFQDEMLSYCRYVNKYCRYPVGHPKIITDQFGDLNDHFGIIKCKILPPRGLYLPVLPLRSNGKLMFPLCRICSEELIQSPCRHGDDERSFIGTWVTEEVKLAIQKGYQMLKMPQPPRKKKCLRIKQQQDRESVQRRREAESPEERESRQRENREREQRRREAESTPERETRQKEKQDRKRTEKEK
;
A
#
# COMPACT_ATOMS: atom_id res chain seq x y z
N MET A 1 -3.92 5.35 -15.38
CA MET A 1 -3.68 5.81 -13.99
C MET A 1 -2.30 5.36 -13.55
N SER A 2 -1.56 6.17 -12.79
CA SER A 2 -0.28 5.74 -12.19
C SER A 2 -0.53 4.90 -10.93
N LEU A 3 0.32 3.90 -10.67
CA LEU A 3 0.19 3.03 -9.48
C LEU A 3 0.19 3.83 -8.17
N SER A 4 0.93 4.94 -8.13
CA SER A 4 0.97 5.90 -7.01
C SER A 4 -0.36 6.56 -6.64
N LYS A 5 -1.35 6.57 -7.55
CA LYS A 5 -2.69 7.13 -7.29
C LYS A 5 -3.71 6.10 -6.79
N ILE A 6 -3.40 4.80 -6.89
CA ILE A 6 -4.32 3.71 -6.51
C ILE A 6 -4.74 3.79 -5.03
N PRO A 7 -3.86 4.08 -4.05
CA PRO A 7 -4.29 4.24 -2.65
C PRO A 7 -5.36 5.32 -2.47
N GLY A 8 -5.22 6.47 -3.16
CA GLY A 8 -6.19 7.56 -3.11
C GLY A 8 -7.54 7.22 -3.77
N CYS A 9 -7.55 6.38 -4.81
CA CYS A 9 -8.79 5.88 -5.43
C CYS A 9 -9.59 4.91 -4.53
N PHE A 10 -8.96 4.38 -3.49
CA PHE A 10 -9.56 3.49 -2.49
C PHE A 10 -9.51 4.10 -1.09
N GLU A 11 -9.36 5.42 -0.99
CA GLU A 11 -9.44 6.21 0.25
C GLU A 11 -8.40 5.81 1.34
N PHE A 12 -7.35 5.06 0.96
CA PHE A 12 -6.27 4.64 1.86
C PHE A 12 -5.30 5.80 2.16
N SER A 13 -5.52 6.47 3.29
CA SER A 13 -4.69 7.57 3.79
C SER A 13 -3.42 7.14 4.55
N GLU A 14 -3.43 5.94 5.17
CA GLU A 14 -2.47 5.54 6.20
C GLU A 14 -1.06 5.17 5.68
N LEU A 15 -0.95 4.73 4.43
CA LEU A 15 0.33 4.30 3.82
C LEU A 15 0.89 5.33 2.82
N LYS A 16 1.20 6.55 3.29
CA LYS A 16 2.02 7.51 2.52
C LYS A 16 3.48 7.06 2.47
N LYS A 17 3.77 6.07 1.62
CA LYS A 17 5.10 5.52 1.36
C LYS A 17 6.09 6.64 0.98
N SER A 18 7.26 6.64 1.60
CA SER A 18 8.38 7.52 1.27
C SER A 18 8.92 7.25 -0.14
N PHE A 19 9.63 8.24 -0.71
CA PHE A 19 10.44 8.00 -1.91
C PHE A 19 11.61 7.08 -1.55
N PHE A 20 11.85 6.06 -2.38
CA PHE A 20 12.91 5.08 -2.19
C PHE A 20 13.76 4.97 -3.47
N PRO A 21 15.11 4.88 -3.38
CA PRO A 21 15.97 4.86 -4.55
C PRO A 21 15.95 3.49 -5.24
N HIS A 22 14.89 3.23 -6.01
CA HIS A 22 14.63 1.93 -6.63
C HIS A 22 15.77 1.39 -7.50
N LEU A 23 16.47 2.25 -8.23
CA LEU A 23 17.60 1.87 -9.08
C LEU A 23 18.93 1.76 -8.32
N PHE A 24 18.96 2.10 -7.02
CA PHE A 24 20.13 1.92 -6.15
C PHE A 24 20.18 0.54 -5.51
N ASN A 25 19.09 -0.26 -5.60
CA ASN A 25 19.00 -1.62 -5.04
C ASN A 25 19.78 -2.65 -5.87
N SER A 26 21.10 -2.53 -5.88
CA SER A 26 22.05 -3.50 -6.45
C SER A 26 22.73 -4.32 -5.34
N LYS A 27 23.55 -5.32 -5.66
CA LYS A 27 24.25 -6.12 -4.63
C LYS A 27 25.37 -5.33 -3.95
N GLU A 28 26.01 -4.47 -4.72
CA GLU A 28 27.18 -3.68 -4.35
C GLU A 28 26.80 -2.60 -3.34
N ASN A 29 25.59 -2.04 -3.48
CA ASN A 29 25.03 -1.02 -2.59
C ASN A 29 24.37 -1.58 -1.31
N GLN A 30 24.30 -2.90 -1.11
CA GLN A 30 23.60 -3.47 0.05
C GLN A 30 24.22 -3.06 1.39
N SER A 31 25.51 -2.72 1.44
CA SER A 31 26.19 -2.22 2.64
C SER A 31 26.46 -0.72 2.61
N TYR A 32 25.76 0.03 1.74
CA TYR A 32 25.97 1.47 1.59
C TYR A 32 25.44 2.25 2.80
N ALA A 33 26.33 3.02 3.44
CA ALA A 33 26.02 4.08 4.37
C ALA A 33 26.80 5.35 3.96
N GLY A 34 26.09 6.42 3.62
CA GLY A 34 26.68 7.65 3.07
C GLY A 34 25.63 8.74 2.87
N PRO A 35 25.88 9.78 2.06
CA PRO A 35 24.86 10.76 1.66
C PRO A 35 23.64 10.10 0.99
N PHE A 36 22.50 10.81 0.93
CA PHE A 36 21.36 10.34 0.14
C PHE A 36 21.74 10.12 -1.34
N PRO A 37 21.33 9.01 -1.99
CA PRO A 37 21.66 8.75 -3.39
C PRO A 37 21.23 9.86 -4.34
N ASP A 38 22.00 10.01 -5.43
CA ASP A 38 21.70 10.90 -6.55
C ASP A 38 20.24 10.74 -7.02
N PRO A 39 19.50 11.84 -7.29
CA PRO A 39 18.10 11.80 -7.67
C PRO A 39 17.78 10.86 -8.84
N LYS A 40 18.73 10.61 -9.76
CA LYS A 40 18.56 9.64 -10.86
C LYS A 40 18.15 8.24 -10.36
N TYR A 41 18.63 7.82 -9.19
CA TYR A 41 18.32 6.50 -8.65
C TYR A 41 16.87 6.33 -8.15
N PHE A 42 16.14 7.44 -8.00
CA PHE A 42 14.71 7.45 -7.67
C PHE A 42 13.81 7.43 -8.91
N ASN A 43 14.39 7.48 -10.12
CA ASN A 43 13.71 7.59 -11.41
C ASN A 43 12.71 8.77 -11.48
N PRO A 44 13.18 10.02 -11.47
CA PRO A 44 12.35 11.23 -11.43
C PRO A 44 11.76 11.62 -12.79
N ASP A 45 12.17 10.96 -13.87
CA ASP A 45 11.73 11.25 -15.24
C ASP A 45 10.49 10.42 -15.65
N ASP A 46 10.33 9.20 -15.12
CA ASP A 46 9.05 8.46 -15.17
C ASP A 46 7.99 9.05 -14.21
N MET A 47 8.32 10.07 -13.41
CA MET A 47 7.36 10.72 -12.51
C MET A 47 6.55 11.81 -13.21
N SER A 48 5.22 11.73 -13.09
CA SER A 48 4.33 12.85 -13.43
C SER A 48 4.74 14.14 -12.70
N ALA A 49 4.63 15.30 -13.35
CA ALA A 49 5.12 16.59 -12.85
C ALA A 49 4.79 16.89 -11.36
N ALA A 50 3.56 16.61 -10.91
CA ALA A 50 3.16 16.80 -9.50
C ALA A 50 3.91 15.88 -8.52
N ALA A 51 4.21 14.64 -8.93
CA ALA A 51 5.02 13.71 -8.13
C ALA A 51 6.51 14.11 -8.14
N ARG A 52 7.04 14.59 -9.29
CA ARG A 52 8.39 15.14 -9.39
C ARG A 52 8.57 16.39 -8.51
N ALA A 53 7.57 17.27 -8.44
CA ALA A 53 7.58 18.42 -7.55
C ALA A 53 7.63 18.00 -6.06
N ALA A 54 6.78 17.05 -5.66
CA ALA A 54 6.79 16.51 -4.29
C ALA A 54 8.09 15.74 -3.95
N PHE A 55 8.71 15.09 -4.93
CA PHE A 55 10.03 14.48 -4.79
C PHE A 55 11.12 15.53 -4.54
N LEU A 56 11.17 16.60 -5.33
CA LEU A 56 12.16 17.67 -5.18
C LEU A 56 12.01 18.44 -3.86
N GLU A 57 10.79 18.59 -3.35
CA GLU A 57 10.54 19.14 -2.01
C GLU A 57 11.01 18.20 -0.90
N TRP A 58 10.69 16.90 -1.01
CA TRP A 58 11.16 15.87 -0.08
C TRP A 58 12.69 15.73 -0.07
N GLN A 59 13.33 15.82 -1.24
CA GLN A 59 14.78 15.65 -1.43
C GLN A 59 15.57 16.74 -0.72
N LYS A 60 15.14 18.01 -0.83
CA LYS A 60 15.73 19.13 -0.05
C LYS A 60 15.69 18.86 1.45
N GLY A 61 14.61 18.24 1.91
CA GLY A 61 14.47 17.76 3.28
C GLY A 61 15.39 16.61 3.67
N GLN A 62 16.19 16.02 2.76
CA GLN A 62 17.18 14.98 3.06
C GLN A 62 18.64 15.43 2.86
N GLU A 63 18.88 16.66 2.41
CA GLU A 63 20.24 17.22 2.30
C GLU A 63 20.94 17.18 3.68
N GLY A 64 22.24 16.84 3.68
CA GLY A 64 23.04 16.68 4.90
C GLY A 64 22.76 15.42 5.74
N LYS A 65 21.78 14.57 5.39
CA LYS A 65 21.50 13.33 6.14
C LYS A 65 22.29 12.14 5.61
N VAL A 66 22.62 11.22 6.52
CA VAL A 66 23.14 9.90 6.18
C VAL A 66 21.99 8.96 5.82
N PHE A 67 22.09 8.34 4.65
CA PHE A 67 21.28 7.24 4.17
C PHE A 67 22.07 5.93 4.35
N ASN A 68 21.53 5.01 5.16
CA ASN A 68 21.97 3.62 5.23
C ASN A 68 20.93 2.74 4.54
N PHE A 69 21.36 2.03 3.50
CA PHE A 69 20.46 1.20 2.68
C PHE A 69 19.83 0.06 3.49
N GLN A 70 20.58 -0.55 4.42
CA GLN A 70 20.06 -1.61 5.28
C GLN A 70 19.04 -1.08 6.28
N ASP A 71 19.30 0.08 6.90
CA ASP A 71 18.38 0.68 7.87
C ASP A 71 17.05 1.08 7.22
N GLU A 72 17.05 1.66 6.02
CA GLU A 72 15.81 2.05 5.34
C GLU A 72 15.02 0.81 4.86
N MET A 73 15.71 -0.21 4.33
CA MET A 73 15.08 -1.49 3.96
C MET A 73 14.49 -2.21 5.19
N LEU A 74 15.23 -2.25 6.30
CA LEU A 74 14.82 -2.85 7.56
C LEU A 74 13.72 -2.03 8.24
N SER A 75 13.74 -0.71 8.14
CA SER A 75 12.69 0.21 8.58
C SER A 75 11.38 -0.06 7.83
N TYR A 76 11.43 -0.13 6.50
CA TYR A 76 10.27 -0.49 5.67
C TYR A 76 9.72 -1.88 6.03
N CYS A 77 10.58 -2.89 6.12
CA CYS A 77 10.18 -4.25 6.51
C CYS A 77 9.61 -4.30 7.94
N ARG A 78 10.18 -3.57 8.91
CA ARG A 78 9.66 -3.45 10.28
C ARG A 78 8.32 -2.72 10.31
N TYR A 79 8.14 -1.66 9.52
CA TYR A 79 6.85 -0.96 9.39
C TYR A 79 5.76 -1.91 8.87
N VAL A 80 6.02 -2.60 7.76
CA VAL A 80 5.06 -3.55 7.16
C VAL A 80 4.72 -4.68 8.14
N ASN A 81 5.72 -5.28 8.81
CA ASN A 81 5.47 -6.36 9.78
C ASN A 81 4.85 -5.88 11.11
N LYS A 82 4.89 -4.57 11.42
CA LYS A 82 4.31 -3.99 12.65
C LYS A 82 2.87 -3.52 12.46
N TYR A 83 2.54 -2.95 11.31
CA TYR A 83 1.26 -2.27 11.08
C TYR A 83 0.35 -2.95 10.05
N CYS A 84 0.89 -3.58 9.00
CA CYS A 84 0.06 -4.28 8.01
C CYS A 84 -0.37 -5.64 8.56
N ARG A 85 -1.68 -5.94 8.59
CA ARG A 85 -2.15 -7.26 9.02
C ARG A 85 -1.88 -8.33 7.97
N TYR A 86 -1.18 -9.40 8.32
CA TYR A 86 -0.89 -10.55 7.46
C TYR A 86 -1.47 -11.87 8.00
N PRO A 87 -1.80 -12.86 7.13
CA PRO A 87 -2.44 -14.11 7.54
C PRO A 87 -1.45 -15.09 8.19
N VAL A 88 -1.48 -15.21 9.52
CA VAL A 88 -0.60 -16.07 10.33
C VAL A 88 -1.18 -17.48 10.54
N GLY A 89 -0.32 -18.46 10.84
CA GLY A 89 -0.72 -19.81 11.24
C GLY A 89 -1.21 -20.72 10.11
N HIS A 90 -1.79 -21.85 10.50
CA HIS A 90 -2.42 -22.81 9.60
C HIS A 90 -3.78 -22.29 9.10
N PRO A 91 -4.07 -22.36 7.79
CA PRO A 91 -5.36 -21.90 7.26
C PRO A 91 -6.49 -22.86 7.65
N LYS A 92 -7.59 -22.29 8.14
CA LYS A 92 -8.86 -23.01 8.31
C LYS A 92 -9.62 -22.99 6.99
N ILE A 93 -10.29 -24.09 6.69
CA ILE A 93 -10.99 -24.31 5.42
C ILE A 93 -12.48 -24.42 5.73
N ILE A 94 -13.25 -23.42 5.30
CA ILE A 94 -14.70 -23.32 5.54
C ILE A 94 -15.41 -23.54 4.21
N THR A 95 -16.10 -24.67 4.06
CA THR A 95 -16.84 -25.07 2.85
C THR A 95 -18.27 -24.55 2.80
N ASP A 96 -18.89 -24.42 3.97
CA ASP A 96 -20.32 -24.23 4.17
C ASP A 96 -20.56 -23.23 5.31
N GLN A 97 -21.79 -22.74 5.48
CA GLN A 97 -22.19 -21.82 6.56
C GLN A 97 -21.33 -20.54 6.63
N PHE A 98 -21.09 -19.90 5.49
CA PHE A 98 -20.48 -18.57 5.43
C PHE A 98 -21.39 -17.56 6.15
N GLY A 99 -20.91 -17.02 7.28
CA GLY A 99 -21.48 -15.84 7.95
C GLY A 99 -21.17 -14.56 7.18
N ASP A 100 -21.10 -13.42 7.87
CA ASP A 100 -20.73 -12.16 7.20
C ASP A 100 -19.30 -12.24 6.64
N LEU A 101 -19.07 -11.64 5.47
CA LEU A 101 -17.75 -11.53 4.87
C LEU A 101 -16.80 -10.71 5.76
N ASN A 102 -17.31 -9.78 6.57
CA ASN A 102 -16.51 -8.94 7.47
C ASN A 102 -15.73 -9.74 8.51
N ASP A 103 -16.34 -10.76 9.11
CA ASP A 103 -15.72 -11.70 10.07
C ASP A 103 -14.56 -12.50 9.45
N HIS A 104 -14.57 -12.64 8.12
CA HIS A 104 -13.65 -13.50 7.39
C HIS A 104 -12.43 -12.72 6.88
N PHE A 105 -11.26 -13.33 7.09
CA PHE A 105 -9.96 -12.78 6.67
C PHE A 105 -9.14 -13.85 5.95
N GLY A 106 -8.76 -13.60 4.69
CA GLY A 106 -7.95 -14.53 3.90
C GLY A 106 -8.34 -14.57 2.44
N ILE A 107 -8.45 -15.77 1.87
CA ILE A 107 -8.71 -16.00 0.44
C ILE A 107 -10.09 -16.64 0.25
N ILE A 108 -10.95 -15.97 -0.53
CA ILE A 108 -12.30 -16.38 -0.88
C ILE A 108 -12.40 -16.82 -2.36
N LYS A 109 -13.11 -17.92 -2.63
CA LYS A 109 -13.54 -18.33 -3.97
C LYS A 109 -15.06 -18.22 -4.05
N CYS A 110 -15.57 -17.38 -4.96
CA CYS A 110 -16.99 -17.09 -5.11
C CYS A 110 -17.34 -16.74 -6.57
N LYS A 111 -18.64 -16.76 -6.88
CA LYS A 111 -19.21 -16.20 -8.13
C LYS A 111 -19.60 -14.75 -7.85
N ILE A 112 -19.16 -13.81 -8.68
CA ILE A 112 -19.47 -12.38 -8.52
C ILE A 112 -20.00 -11.81 -9.83
N LEU A 113 -21.03 -10.96 -9.69
CA LEU A 113 -21.60 -10.12 -10.73
C LEU A 113 -21.08 -8.68 -10.56
N PRO A 114 -20.33 -8.13 -11.53
CA PRO A 114 -19.94 -6.72 -11.51
C PRO A 114 -21.13 -5.76 -11.76
N PRO A 115 -21.06 -4.51 -11.28
CA PRO A 115 -21.95 -3.45 -11.73
C PRO A 115 -21.72 -3.11 -13.22
N ARG A 116 -22.67 -2.42 -13.84
CA ARG A 116 -22.50 -1.83 -15.19
C ARG A 116 -21.91 -0.41 -15.05
N GLY A 117 -21.04 -0.02 -15.99
CA GLY A 117 -20.54 1.37 -16.09
C GLY A 117 -19.52 1.83 -15.03
N LEU A 118 -19.00 0.94 -14.17
CA LEU A 118 -18.01 1.32 -13.14
C LEU A 118 -16.68 1.75 -13.77
N TYR A 119 -16.28 3.01 -13.54
CA TYR A 119 -15.10 3.63 -14.15
C TYR A 119 -13.76 2.94 -13.82
N LEU A 120 -13.61 2.42 -12.60
CA LEU A 120 -12.42 1.70 -12.16
C LEU A 120 -12.83 0.33 -11.58
N PRO A 121 -12.84 -0.74 -12.39
CA PRO A 121 -13.21 -2.07 -11.93
C PRO A 121 -12.21 -2.60 -10.89
N VAL A 122 -12.73 -3.18 -9.80
CA VAL A 122 -11.96 -3.54 -8.60
C VAL A 122 -11.32 -4.93 -8.71
N LEU A 123 -12.06 -5.93 -9.17
CA LEU A 123 -11.62 -7.33 -9.11
C LEU A 123 -10.82 -7.74 -10.36
N PRO A 124 -9.60 -8.29 -10.20
CA PRO A 124 -8.83 -8.82 -11.31
C PRO A 124 -9.36 -10.19 -11.76
N LEU A 125 -9.26 -10.46 -13.07
CA LEU A 125 -9.48 -11.76 -13.69
C LEU A 125 -8.35 -12.03 -14.69
N ARG A 126 -7.78 -13.24 -14.70
CA ARG A 126 -6.86 -13.64 -15.77
C ARG A 126 -7.65 -14.16 -16.96
N SER A 127 -7.50 -13.51 -18.11
CA SER A 127 -8.08 -13.91 -19.39
C SER A 127 -7.05 -13.74 -20.50
N ASN A 128 -7.03 -14.64 -21.49
CA ASN A 128 -6.12 -14.61 -22.64
C ASN A 128 -4.64 -14.38 -22.26
N GLY A 129 -4.19 -15.07 -21.21
CA GLY A 129 -2.84 -14.97 -20.63
C GLY A 129 -2.55 -13.68 -19.83
N LYS A 130 -3.39 -12.65 -19.97
CA LYS A 130 -3.21 -11.31 -19.38
C LYS A 130 -4.01 -11.15 -18.08
N LEU A 131 -3.60 -10.20 -17.24
CA LEU A 131 -4.36 -9.78 -16.07
C LEU A 131 -5.27 -8.61 -16.47
N MET A 132 -6.57 -8.83 -16.44
CA MET A 132 -7.61 -7.86 -16.81
C MET A 132 -8.44 -7.50 -15.57
N PHE A 133 -9.17 -6.38 -15.63
CA PHE A 133 -10.11 -5.96 -14.59
C PHE A 133 -11.50 -5.75 -15.23
N PRO A 134 -12.29 -6.82 -15.45
CA PRO A 134 -13.48 -6.74 -16.31
C PRO A 134 -14.80 -6.52 -15.55
N LEU A 135 -15.78 -5.92 -16.23
CA LEU A 135 -17.19 -5.82 -15.80
C LEU A 135 -18.12 -6.85 -16.49
N CYS A 136 -17.54 -7.72 -17.32
CA CYS A 136 -18.21 -8.82 -18.01
C CYS A 136 -17.15 -9.87 -18.36
N ARG A 137 -17.40 -11.13 -17.96
CA ARG A 137 -16.56 -12.28 -18.30
C ARG A 137 -16.39 -12.45 -19.82
N ILE A 138 -17.48 -12.62 -20.57
CA ILE A 138 -17.42 -12.88 -22.02
C ILE A 138 -16.70 -11.74 -22.77
N CYS A 139 -16.97 -10.47 -22.46
CA CYS A 139 -16.23 -9.36 -23.10
C CYS A 139 -14.71 -9.38 -22.83
N SER A 140 -14.27 -10.01 -21.72
CA SER A 140 -12.84 -10.18 -21.41
C SER A 140 -12.22 -11.45 -21.99
N GLU A 141 -13.04 -12.44 -22.35
CA GLU A 141 -12.65 -13.69 -23.03
C GLU A 141 -12.58 -13.44 -24.55
N GLU A 142 -13.62 -12.83 -25.13
CA GLU A 142 -13.72 -12.48 -26.56
C GLU A 142 -13.09 -11.11 -26.92
N LEU A 143 -12.46 -10.43 -25.96
CA LEU A 143 -11.83 -9.10 -26.10
C LEU A 143 -12.74 -7.99 -26.68
N ILE A 144 -14.06 -8.13 -26.53
CA ILE A 144 -15.08 -7.22 -27.11
C ILE A 144 -14.93 -5.80 -26.53
N GLN A 145 -14.68 -4.83 -27.42
CA GLN A 145 -14.57 -3.39 -27.09
C GLN A 145 -15.89 -2.61 -27.23
N SER A 146 -16.94 -3.21 -27.79
CA SER A 146 -18.24 -2.57 -27.98
C SER A 146 -19.12 -2.59 -26.71
N PRO A 147 -20.16 -1.74 -26.61
CA PRO A 147 -21.03 -1.69 -25.43
C PRO A 147 -21.66 -3.06 -25.08
N CYS A 148 -21.34 -3.55 -23.89
CA CYS A 148 -21.69 -4.90 -23.44
C CYS A 148 -23.21 -5.12 -23.31
N ARG A 149 -23.77 -5.97 -24.19
CA ARG A 149 -25.18 -6.38 -24.19
C ARG A 149 -25.48 -7.68 -23.42
N HIS A 150 -24.45 -8.38 -22.95
CA HIS A 150 -24.58 -9.66 -22.25
C HIS A 150 -25.49 -9.59 -21.00
N GLY A 151 -26.18 -10.69 -20.72
CA GLY A 151 -26.96 -10.92 -19.51
C GLY A 151 -26.09 -11.10 -18.26
N ASP A 152 -26.69 -11.04 -17.08
CA ASP A 152 -25.90 -10.93 -15.85
C ASP A 152 -25.20 -12.25 -15.45
N ASP A 153 -25.77 -13.42 -15.76
CA ASP A 153 -25.07 -14.69 -15.64
C ASP A 153 -23.84 -14.79 -16.55
N GLU A 154 -23.96 -14.33 -17.80
CA GLU A 154 -22.87 -14.26 -18.77
C GLU A 154 -21.76 -13.30 -18.31
N ARG A 155 -22.15 -12.14 -17.78
CA ARG A 155 -21.23 -11.13 -17.24
C ARG A 155 -20.51 -11.59 -15.98
N SER A 156 -21.17 -12.38 -15.13
CA SER A 156 -20.60 -12.89 -13.89
C SER A 156 -19.41 -13.82 -14.11
N PHE A 157 -18.48 -13.84 -13.15
CA PHE A 157 -17.33 -14.75 -13.17
C PHE A 157 -17.07 -15.38 -11.80
N ILE A 158 -16.45 -16.57 -11.83
CA ILE A 158 -15.95 -17.26 -10.63
C ILE A 158 -14.44 -17.03 -10.58
N GLY A 159 -13.98 -16.37 -9.52
CA GLY A 159 -12.56 -16.10 -9.31
C GLY A 159 -12.11 -16.47 -7.90
N THR A 160 -10.92 -16.02 -7.51
CA THR A 160 -10.36 -16.28 -6.18
C THR A 160 -9.52 -15.08 -5.78
N TRP A 161 -9.94 -14.41 -4.70
CA TRP A 161 -9.50 -13.07 -4.31
C TRP A 161 -9.25 -13.02 -2.79
N VAL A 162 -8.60 -11.96 -2.32
CA VAL A 162 -8.52 -11.65 -0.89
C VAL A 162 -9.88 -11.14 -0.41
N THR A 163 -10.27 -11.48 0.82
CA THR A 163 -11.55 -11.04 1.43
C THR A 163 -11.73 -9.52 1.36
N GLU A 164 -10.66 -8.75 1.53
CA GLU A 164 -10.71 -7.28 1.51
C GLU A 164 -10.94 -6.72 0.09
N GLU A 165 -10.42 -7.37 -0.96
CA GLU A 165 -10.73 -7.01 -2.35
C GLU A 165 -12.23 -7.20 -2.64
N VAL A 166 -12.84 -8.26 -2.08
CA VAL A 166 -14.27 -8.54 -2.25
C VAL A 166 -15.14 -7.61 -1.41
N LYS A 167 -14.75 -7.27 -0.17
CA LYS A 167 -15.43 -6.24 0.64
C LYS A 167 -15.46 -4.89 -0.09
N LEU A 168 -14.31 -4.45 -0.61
CA LEU A 168 -14.19 -3.24 -1.42
C LEU A 168 -15.00 -3.32 -2.72
N ALA A 169 -15.02 -4.48 -3.39
CA ALA A 169 -15.85 -4.67 -4.58
C ALA A 169 -17.35 -4.53 -4.26
N ILE A 170 -17.83 -5.12 -3.16
CA ILE A 170 -19.23 -4.98 -2.71
C ILE A 170 -19.56 -3.51 -2.42
N GLN A 171 -18.68 -2.77 -1.73
CA GLN A 171 -18.83 -1.33 -1.50
C GLN A 171 -18.90 -0.51 -2.81
N LYS A 172 -18.17 -0.92 -3.85
CA LYS A 172 -18.24 -0.29 -5.20
C LYS A 172 -19.27 -0.96 -6.12
N GLY A 173 -20.26 -1.69 -5.57
CA GLY A 173 -21.46 -2.15 -6.27
C GLY A 173 -21.44 -3.55 -6.88
N TYR A 174 -20.45 -4.40 -6.57
CA TYR A 174 -20.43 -5.80 -7.02
C TYR A 174 -21.35 -6.67 -6.15
N GLN A 175 -22.03 -7.65 -6.75
CA GLN A 175 -22.93 -8.57 -6.04
C GLN A 175 -22.34 -9.98 -5.99
N MET A 176 -22.28 -10.59 -4.80
CA MET A 176 -21.94 -12.01 -4.66
C MET A 176 -23.14 -12.88 -5.02
N LEU A 177 -22.91 -13.88 -5.88
CA LEU A 177 -23.93 -14.84 -6.30
C LEU A 177 -23.66 -16.22 -5.67
N LYS A 178 -24.73 -16.96 -5.34
CA LYS A 178 -24.62 -18.37 -4.92
C LYS A 178 -23.94 -19.18 -6.03
N MET A 179 -22.96 -20.01 -5.67
CA MET A 179 -22.35 -20.91 -6.67
C MET A 179 -23.31 -22.05 -7.00
N PRO A 180 -23.53 -22.38 -8.30
CA PRO A 180 -24.49 -23.40 -8.72
C PRO A 180 -24.06 -24.84 -8.42
N GLN A 181 -22.82 -25.05 -7.97
CA GLN A 181 -22.30 -26.32 -7.46
C GLN A 181 -21.30 -26.06 -6.33
N PRO A 182 -21.33 -26.81 -5.21
CA PRO A 182 -20.21 -26.84 -4.27
C PRO A 182 -18.99 -27.49 -4.95
N PRO A 183 -17.76 -27.03 -4.69
CA PRO A 183 -16.58 -27.48 -5.43
C PRO A 183 -16.22 -28.94 -5.10
N ARG A 184 -16.57 -29.87 -6.00
CA ARG A 184 -16.13 -31.28 -5.92
C ARG A 184 -14.59 -31.34 -5.80
N LYS A 185 -14.11 -31.92 -4.69
CA LYS A 185 -12.70 -32.06 -4.24
C LYS A 185 -12.04 -30.79 -3.65
N LYS A 186 -12.03 -30.70 -2.31
CA LYS A 186 -11.00 -30.13 -1.39
C LYS A 186 -10.18 -28.87 -1.79
N LYS A 187 -10.61 -28.04 -2.74
CA LYS A 187 -9.97 -26.75 -3.11
C LYS A 187 -10.87 -25.59 -2.67
N CYS A 188 -10.91 -25.42 -1.35
CA CYS A 188 -11.81 -24.51 -0.64
C CYS A 188 -11.00 -23.37 0.04
N LEU A 189 -11.70 -22.39 0.60
CA LEU A 189 -11.16 -21.11 1.08
C LEU A 189 -9.99 -21.32 2.05
N ARG A 190 -8.96 -20.46 1.92
CA ARG A 190 -7.90 -20.33 2.92
C ARG A 190 -8.18 -19.10 3.76
N ILE A 191 -9.07 -19.26 4.72
CA ILE A 191 -9.28 -18.26 5.78
C ILE A 191 -8.22 -18.49 6.85
N LYS A 192 -7.58 -17.42 7.31
CA LYS A 192 -6.60 -17.48 8.39
C LYS A 192 -7.11 -16.61 9.52
N GLN A 193 -6.94 -17.08 10.75
CA GLN A 193 -7.27 -16.25 11.91
C GLN A 193 -6.35 -15.02 11.95
N GLN A 194 -6.85 -13.98 12.61
CA GLN A 194 -6.20 -12.69 12.80
C GLN A 194 -4.77 -12.87 13.34
N GLN A 195 -3.90 -11.88 13.15
CA GLN A 195 -2.76 -11.75 14.07
C GLN A 195 -3.30 -11.45 15.46
N ASP A 196 -3.12 -12.37 16.40
CA ASP A 196 -3.12 -12.02 17.81
C ASP A 196 -2.03 -10.97 18.03
N ARG A 197 -2.41 -9.82 18.58
CA ARG A 197 -1.46 -8.73 18.93
C ARG A 197 -0.34 -9.26 19.84
N GLU A 198 -0.66 -10.26 20.66
CA GLU A 198 0.24 -11.09 21.46
C GLU A 198 1.44 -11.67 20.69
N SER A 199 1.33 -11.94 19.38
CA SER A 199 2.43 -12.55 18.61
C SER A 199 3.55 -11.55 18.27
N VAL A 200 3.20 -10.27 18.14
CA VAL A 200 4.17 -9.16 18.04
C VAL A 200 4.65 -8.76 19.43
N GLN A 201 3.77 -8.83 20.45
CA GLN A 201 4.11 -8.51 21.83
C GLN A 201 5.09 -9.53 22.44
N ARG A 202 4.86 -10.85 22.28
CA ARG A 202 5.80 -11.91 22.68
C ARG A 202 7.17 -11.78 22.02
N ARG A 203 7.26 -11.21 20.81
CA ARG A 203 8.54 -10.89 20.16
C ARG A 203 9.27 -9.69 20.79
N ARG A 204 8.58 -8.78 21.48
CA ARG A 204 9.17 -7.67 22.28
C ARG A 204 9.51 -8.08 23.72
N GLU A 205 8.90 -9.16 24.18
CA GLU A 205 9.15 -9.78 25.49
C GLU A 205 10.28 -10.82 25.42
N ALA A 206 10.58 -11.30 24.22
CA ALA A 206 11.76 -12.10 23.90
C ALA A 206 12.99 -11.28 23.45
N GLU A 207 12.87 -9.95 23.34
CA GLU A 207 14.02 -9.04 23.20
C GLU A 207 14.58 -8.70 24.59
N SER A 208 15.91 -8.61 24.73
CA SER A 208 16.54 -8.31 26.02
C SER A 208 16.06 -6.96 26.56
N PRO A 209 15.90 -6.79 27.89
CA PRO A 209 15.64 -5.48 28.48
C PRO A 209 16.63 -4.40 28.00
N GLU A 210 17.91 -4.75 27.86
CA GLU A 210 18.98 -3.86 27.41
C GLU A 210 18.82 -3.46 25.94
N GLU A 211 18.48 -4.41 25.06
CA GLU A 211 18.15 -4.13 23.65
C GLU A 211 16.91 -3.23 23.53
N ARG A 212 15.92 -3.47 24.40
CA ARG A 212 14.66 -2.72 24.43
C ARG A 212 14.85 -1.30 24.96
N GLU A 213 15.71 -1.10 25.96
CA GLU A 213 16.07 0.23 26.46
C GLU A 213 16.98 0.98 25.50
N SER A 214 18.02 0.34 24.95
CA SER A 214 18.89 0.91 23.92
C SER A 214 18.08 1.41 22.72
N ARG A 215 17.17 0.57 22.19
CA ARG A 215 16.31 0.95 21.08
C ARG A 215 15.25 2.00 21.46
N GLN A 216 14.80 2.05 22.71
CA GLN A 216 13.94 3.16 23.17
C GLN A 216 14.73 4.48 23.28
N ARG A 217 15.97 4.42 23.75
CA ARG A 217 16.88 5.57 23.85
C ARG A 217 17.18 6.14 22.47
N GLU A 218 17.57 5.31 21.50
CA GLU A 218 17.75 5.74 20.10
C GLU A 218 16.50 6.42 19.53
N ASN A 219 15.30 5.87 19.77
CA ASN A 219 14.06 6.45 19.25
C ASN A 219 13.73 7.79 19.93
N ARG A 220 13.91 7.91 21.25
CA ARG A 220 13.75 9.18 21.98
C ARG A 220 14.75 10.22 21.51
N GLU A 221 16.02 9.85 21.31
CA GLU A 221 17.04 10.73 20.76
C GLU A 221 16.76 11.13 19.30
N ARG A 222 16.20 10.25 18.46
CA ARG A 222 15.75 10.60 17.10
C ARG A 222 14.51 11.51 17.08
N GLU A 223 13.58 11.36 18.02
CA GLU A 223 12.47 12.31 18.20
C GLU A 223 12.94 13.65 18.74
N GLN A 224 13.86 13.67 19.72
CA GLN A 224 14.39 14.89 20.29
C GLN A 224 15.19 15.68 19.24
N ARG A 225 16.10 15.03 18.51
CA ARG A 225 16.84 15.65 17.38
C ARG A 225 15.90 16.15 16.27
N ARG A 226 14.73 15.53 16.07
CA ARG A 226 13.68 16.06 15.17
C ARG A 226 13.07 17.35 15.72
N ARG A 227 12.66 17.38 16.99
CA ARG A 227 12.02 18.55 17.62
C ARG A 227 12.99 19.74 17.68
N GLU A 228 14.25 19.48 18.02
CA GLU A 228 15.32 20.49 18.03
C GLU A 228 15.60 21.06 16.63
N ALA A 229 15.54 20.22 15.58
CA ALA A 229 15.63 20.65 14.18
C ALA A 229 14.37 21.36 13.65
N GLU A 230 13.22 21.20 14.32
CA GLU A 230 11.96 21.90 14.01
C GLU A 230 11.84 23.24 14.75
N SER A 231 12.63 23.46 15.82
CA SER A 231 12.61 24.64 16.71
C SER A 231 13.80 25.60 16.53
N THR A 232 14.61 25.47 15.48
CA THR A 232 15.80 26.33 15.28
C THR A 232 15.44 27.80 14.94
N PRO A 233 16.13 28.81 15.53
CA PRO A 233 15.79 30.23 15.34
C PRO A 233 15.85 30.74 13.89
N GLU A 234 16.57 30.03 13.01
CA GLU A 234 16.60 30.33 11.57
C GLU A 234 15.21 30.40 10.92
N ARG A 235 14.22 29.70 11.47
CA ARG A 235 12.86 29.76 10.95
C ARG A 235 12.19 31.11 11.22
N GLU A 236 12.51 31.76 12.34
CA GLU A 236 11.96 33.06 12.71
C GLU A 236 12.66 34.20 11.97
N THR A 237 13.99 34.15 11.83
CA THR A 237 14.74 35.15 11.05
C THR A 237 14.33 35.12 9.57
N ARG A 238 14.27 33.92 8.95
CA ARG A 238 13.80 33.74 7.57
C ARG A 238 12.29 34.04 7.39
N GLN A 239 11.52 34.18 8.48
CA GLN A 239 10.14 34.70 8.44
C GLN A 239 10.11 36.23 8.50
N LYS A 240 10.93 36.88 9.33
CA LYS A 240 11.09 38.35 9.36
C LYS A 240 11.58 38.88 8.01
N GLU A 241 12.65 38.31 7.45
CA GLU A 241 13.16 38.68 6.11
C GLU A 241 12.09 38.58 5.00
N LYS A 242 11.16 37.61 5.11
CA LYS A 242 10.03 37.45 4.19
C LYS A 242 8.88 38.42 4.44
N GLN A 243 8.75 38.98 5.64
CA GLN A 243 7.83 40.09 5.91
C GLN A 243 8.40 41.42 5.42
N ASP A 244 9.70 41.66 5.60
CA ASP A 244 10.34 42.93 5.21
C ASP A 244 10.51 43.05 3.68
N ARG A 245 10.78 41.95 2.97
CA ARG A 245 10.63 41.92 1.49
C ARG A 245 9.20 42.25 1.05
N LYS A 246 8.18 41.70 1.72
CA LYS A 246 6.77 41.97 1.41
C LYS A 246 6.28 43.38 1.77
N ARG A 247 7.07 44.16 2.53
CA ARG A 247 6.86 45.60 2.72
C ARG A 247 7.49 46.40 1.59
N THR A 248 8.75 46.13 1.27
CA THR A 248 9.49 46.83 0.20
C THR A 248 8.97 46.53 -1.21
N GLU A 249 8.30 45.39 -1.42
CA GLU A 249 7.51 45.08 -2.63
C GLU A 249 6.12 45.77 -2.68
N LYS A 250 5.77 46.60 -1.68
CA LYS A 250 4.45 47.25 -1.53
C LYS A 250 4.47 48.77 -1.50
N GLU A 251 5.65 49.37 -1.60
CA GLU A 251 5.90 50.83 -1.63
C GLU A 251 6.45 51.26 -3.01
N LYS A 252 6.10 50.51 -4.05
CA LYS A 252 6.34 50.77 -5.48
C LYS A 252 5.08 50.43 -6.28
#